data_AF-A0A090SJX1-F1
#
_entry.id   AF-A0A090SJX1-F1
#
_cell.length_a   1.000
_cell.length_b   1.000
_cell.length_c   1.000
_cell.angle_alpha   90.00
_cell.angle_beta   90.00
_cell.angle_gamma   90.00
#
_symmetry.space_group_name_H-M   'P 1'
#
loop_
_entity.id
_entity.type
_entity.pdbx_description
1 polymer ?
#
loop_
_entity_poly.entity_id
_entity_poly.type
_entity_poly.pdbx_seq_one_letter_code
_entity_poly.pdbx_strand_id
1 'polypeptide(L)'
;MSPYLLGVFETGVTYQFIHSLALLLCALFALNTPILNAQKAFHRAAICFIIGILFFSGSLYALALTGVKWFGPITPLGGVMFMVGWGFLAYAGYQMTDETNKDGVNQ
;
A
#
# COMPACT_ATOMS: atom_id res chain seq x y z
N MET A 1 9.26 12.75 24.18
CA MET A 1 8.37 13.27 23.12
C MET A 1 7.18 13.95 23.77
N SER A 2 6.70 15.08 23.22
CA SER A 2 5.43 15.66 23.69
C SER A 2 4.26 14.73 23.34
N PRO A 3 3.09 14.83 24.02
CA PRO A 3 1.92 14.02 23.69
C PRO A 3 1.51 14.12 22.21
N TYR A 4 1.68 15.30 21.62
CA TYR A 4 1.50 15.51 20.18
C TYR A 4 2.42 14.63 19.32
N LEU A 5 3.73 14.60 19.61
CA LEU A 5 4.69 13.82 18.83
C LEU A 5 4.51 12.31 19.01
N LEU A 6 4.01 11.86 20.17
CA LEU A 6 3.61 10.47 20.36
C LEU A 6 2.43 10.10 19.45
N GLY A 7 1.40 10.95 19.38
CA GLY A 7 0.27 10.72 18.47
C GLY A 7 0.69 10.69 16.98
N VAL A 8 1.66 11.52 16.59
CA VAL A 8 2.26 11.50 15.24
C VAL A 8 2.96 10.16 14.97
N PHE A 9 3.74 9.67 15.94
CA PHE A 9 4.42 8.38 15.82
C PHE A 9 3.43 7.21 15.71
N GLU A 10 2.41 7.18 16.56
CA GLU A 10 1.35 6.15 16.54
C GLU A 10 0.60 6.14 15.21
N THR A 11 0.35 7.32 14.63
CA THR A 11 -0.23 7.44 13.29
C THR A 11 0.69 6.79 12.24
N GLY A 12 1.99 7.10 12.27
CA GLY A 12 2.98 6.49 11.38
C GLY A 12 2.98 4.95 11.46
N VAL A 13 2.98 4.41 12.69
CA VAL A 13 2.95 2.96 12.95
C VAL A 13 1.67 2.33 12.44
N THR A 14 0.52 2.94 12.72
CA THR A 14 -0.80 2.43 12.31
C THR A 14 -0.89 2.33 10.78
N TYR A 15 -0.48 3.40 10.07
CA TYR A 15 -0.48 3.41 8.61
C TYR A 15 0.53 2.41 8.04
N GLN A 16 1.72 2.29 8.63
CA GLN A 16 2.69 1.28 8.20
C GLN A 16 2.11 -0.12 8.36
N PHE A 17 1.54 -0.45 9.52
CA PHE A 17 1.00 -1.77 9.81
C PHE A 17 -0.10 -2.19 8.82
N ILE A 18 -1.09 -1.33 8.60
CA ILE A 18 -2.20 -1.58 7.65
C ILE A 18 -1.66 -1.84 6.24
N HIS A 19 -0.74 -1.00 5.75
CA HIS A 19 -0.23 -1.11 4.39
C HIS A 19 0.83 -2.22 4.24
N SER A 20 1.53 -2.61 5.31
CA SER A 20 2.37 -3.80 5.33
C SER A 20 1.54 -5.08 5.26
N LEU A 21 0.37 -5.11 5.90
CA LEU A 21 -0.56 -6.24 5.74
C LEU A 21 -1.09 -6.30 4.30
N ALA A 22 -1.45 -5.16 3.70
CA ALA A 22 -1.84 -5.11 2.29
C ALA A 22 -0.70 -5.57 1.35
N LEU A 23 0.54 -5.16 1.64
CA LEU A 23 1.73 -5.60 0.91
C LEU A 23 1.95 -7.12 1.01
N LEU A 24 1.75 -7.71 2.20
CA LEU A 24 1.80 -9.15 2.39
C LEU A 24 0.76 -9.87 1.52
N LEU A 25 -0.48 -9.36 1.49
CA LEU A 25 -1.53 -9.90 0.63
C LEU A 25 -1.16 -9.80 -0.86
N CYS A 26 -0.59 -8.68 -1.31
CA CYS A 26 -0.09 -8.55 -2.68
C CYS A 26 0.93 -9.64 -3.02
N ALA A 27 1.89 -9.90 -2.12
CA ALA A 27 2.91 -10.92 -2.33
C ALA A 27 2.30 -12.33 -2.39
N LEU A 28 1.41 -12.66 -1.45
CA LEU A 28 0.72 -13.96 -1.44
C LEU A 28 -0.12 -14.17 -2.70
N PHE A 29 -0.91 -13.18 -3.13
CA PHE A 29 -1.73 -13.33 -4.34
C PHE A 29 -0.88 -13.37 -5.62
N ALA A 30 0.19 -12.58 -5.71
CA ALA A 30 1.08 -12.62 -6.85
C ALA A 30 1.75 -14.00 -7.05
N LEU A 31 2.08 -14.70 -5.95
CA LEU A 31 2.68 -16.03 -5.99
C LEU A 31 1.68 -17.15 -6.34
N ASN A 32 0.39 -16.96 -6.05
CA ASN A 32 -0.62 -18.01 -6.16
C ASN A 32 -1.59 -17.86 -7.35
N THR A 33 -1.59 -16.71 -8.04
CA THR A 33 -2.45 -16.51 -9.21
C THR A 33 -1.72 -16.88 -10.51
N PRO A 34 -2.32 -17.69 -11.41
CA PRO A 34 -1.72 -17.99 -12.71
C PRO A 34 -1.97 -16.87 -13.76
N ILE A 35 -2.82 -15.90 -13.45
CA ILE A 35 -3.25 -14.85 -14.40
C ILE A 35 -2.19 -13.74 -14.45
N LEU A 36 -1.44 -13.69 -15.56
CA LEU A 36 -0.30 -12.77 -15.73
C LEU A 36 -0.66 -11.28 -15.52
N ASN A 37 -1.83 -10.83 -15.98
CA ASN A 37 -2.23 -9.44 -15.84
C ASN A 37 -2.59 -9.09 -14.38
N ALA A 38 -3.19 -10.03 -13.64
CA ALA A 38 -3.44 -9.90 -12.21
C ALA A 38 -2.12 -9.88 -11.42
N GLN A 39 -1.16 -10.77 -11.74
CA GLN A 39 0.17 -10.76 -11.13
C GLN A 39 0.88 -9.40 -11.28
N LYS A 40 0.86 -8.82 -12.49
CA LYS A 40 1.45 -7.50 -12.75
C LYS A 40 0.77 -6.40 -11.93
N ALA A 41 -0.55 -6.45 -11.78
CA ALA A 41 -1.28 -5.49 -10.96
C ALA A 41 -0.94 -5.62 -9.47
N PHE A 42 -0.83 -6.84 -8.92
CA PHE A 42 -0.37 -7.06 -7.54
C PHE A 42 1.05 -6.52 -7.29
N HIS A 43 1.98 -6.68 -8.25
CA HIS A 43 3.33 -6.11 -8.14
C HIS A 43 3.31 -4.58 -8.12
N ARG A 44 2.49 -3.95 -8.97
CA ARG A 44 2.33 -2.48 -8.97
C ARG A 44 1.73 -1.99 -7.66
N ALA A 45 0.72 -2.68 -7.13
CA ALA A 45 0.15 -2.39 -5.82
C ALA A 45 1.20 -2.47 -4.71
N ALA A 46 2.01 -3.54 -4.70
CA ALA A 46 3.10 -3.72 -3.75
C ALA A 46 4.12 -2.57 -3.77
N ILE A 47 4.57 -2.16 -4.96
CA ILE A 47 5.49 -1.02 -5.12
C ILE A 47 4.86 0.27 -4.57
N CYS A 48 3.58 0.52 -4.87
CA CYS A 48 2.87 1.70 -4.37
C CYS A 48 2.78 1.69 -2.84
N PHE A 49 2.48 0.55 -2.21
CA PHE A 49 2.47 0.46 -0.74
C PHE A 49 3.86 0.67 -0.13
N ILE A 50 4.92 0.14 -0.72
CA ILE A 50 6.29 0.37 -0.25
C ILE A 50 6.65 1.86 -0.30
N ILE A 51 6.45 2.51 -1.46
CA ILE A 51 6.73 3.95 -1.62
C ILE A 51 5.86 4.77 -0.67
N GLY A 52 4.58 4.41 -0.53
CA GLY A 52 3.65 5.03 0.41
C GLY A 52 4.13 4.94 1.86
N ILE A 53 4.60 3.77 2.31
CA ILE A 53 5.14 3.59 3.68
C ILE A 53 6.36 4.49 3.89
N LEU A 54 7.29 4.52 2.94
CA LEU A 54 8.50 5.32 3.05
C LEU A 54 8.19 6.82 3.13
N PHE A 55 7.30 7.33 2.28
CA PHE A 55 6.98 8.75 2.24
C PHE A 55 5.96 9.18 3.30
N PHE A 56 4.94 8.39 3.58
CA PHE A 56 3.94 8.71 4.60
C PHE A 56 4.49 8.40 5.99
N SER A 57 4.62 7.13 6.36
CA SER A 57 5.05 6.73 7.71
C SER A 57 6.47 7.18 8.02
N GLY A 58 7.40 7.07 7.06
CA GLY A 58 8.77 7.57 7.24
C GLY A 58 8.83 9.07 7.55
N SER A 59 8.01 9.89 6.88
CA SER A 59 7.94 11.34 7.19
C SER A 59 7.38 11.62 8.59
N LEU A 60 6.39 10.83 9.04
CA LEU A 60 5.83 10.95 10.39
C LEU A 60 6.84 10.54 11.46
N TYR A 61 7.64 9.48 11.21
CA TYR A 61 8.73 9.10 12.10
C TYR A 61 9.80 10.19 12.19
N ALA A 62 10.20 10.74 11.04
CA ALA A 62 11.15 11.85 11.01
C ALA A 62 10.63 13.06 11.81
N LEU A 63 9.36 13.46 11.61
CA LEU A 63 8.72 14.52 12.39
C LEU A 63 8.67 14.19 13.87
N ALA A 64 8.26 12.98 14.24
CA ALA A 64 8.09 12.56 15.62
C ALA A 64 9.43 12.57 16.39
N LEU A 65 10.50 12.10 15.74
CA LEU A 65 11.83 11.97 16.35
C LEU A 65 12.64 13.27 16.34
N THR A 66 12.52 14.08 15.29
CA THR A 66 13.34 15.30 15.13
C THR A 66 12.60 16.59 15.48
N GLY A 67 11.27 16.58 15.51
CA GLY A 67 10.44 17.77 15.68
C GLY A 67 10.39 18.70 14.46
N VAL A 68 11.08 18.36 13.36
CA VAL A 68 11.17 19.19 12.16
C VAL A 68 9.90 19.05 11.31
N LYS A 69 9.16 20.16 11.14
CA LYS A 69 7.87 20.21 10.42
C LYS A 69 7.98 20.30 8.89
N TRP A 70 9.20 20.38 8.34
CA TRP A 70 9.41 20.61 6.90
C TRP A 70 8.99 19.44 6.01
N PHE A 71 8.82 18.23 6.55
CA PHE A 71 8.41 17.05 5.77
C PHE A 71 6.95 17.08 5.27
N GLY A 72 6.19 18.14 5.58
CA GLY A 72 4.78 18.30 5.25
C GLY A 72 4.38 18.07 3.78
N PRO A 73 5.18 18.43 2.75
CA PRO A 73 4.84 18.14 1.34
C PRO A 73 5.05 16.68 0.91
N ILE A 74 5.85 15.90 1.65
CA ILE A 74 6.17 14.51 1.31
C ILE A 74 5.03 13.57 1.76
N THR A 75 4.37 13.90 2.87
CA THR A 75 3.31 13.07 3.44
C THR A 75 2.09 12.93 2.50
N PRO A 76 1.56 13.98 1.85
CA PRO A 76 0.46 13.84 0.89
C PRO A 76 0.80 12.93 -0.29
N LEU A 77 2.06 12.96 -0.78
CA LEU A 77 2.51 12.08 -1.84
C LEU A 77 2.44 10.60 -1.42
N GLY A 78 2.85 10.29 -0.19
CA GLY A 78 2.71 8.94 0.37
C GLY A 78 1.26 8.47 0.45
N GLY A 79 0.34 9.37 0.84
CA GLY A 79 -1.10 9.09 0.85
C GLY A 79 -1.67 8.78 -0.54
N VAL A 80 -1.24 9.52 -1.57
CA VAL A 80 -1.61 9.23 -2.97
C VAL A 80 -1.11 7.85 -3.40
N MET A 81 0.13 7.49 -3.05
CA MET A 81 0.66 6.16 -3.35
C MET A 81 -0.15 5.06 -2.67
N PHE A 82 -0.63 5.26 -1.44
CA PHE A 82 -1.55 4.30 -0.81
C PHE A 82 -2.85 4.14 -1.58
N MET A 83 -3.50 5.24 -1.98
CA MET A 83 -4.73 5.18 -2.77
C MET A 83 -4.54 4.45 -4.10
N VAL A 84 -3.44 4.74 -4.81
CA VAL A 84 -3.09 4.03 -6.05
C VAL A 84 -2.81 2.55 -5.80
N GLY A 85 -2.15 2.21 -4.69
CA GLY A 85 -1.89 0.83 -4.28
C GLY A 85 -3.17 0.03 -4.06
N TRP A 86 -4.13 0.58 -3.32
CA TRP A 86 -5.45 -0.02 -3.14
C TRP A 86 -6.23 -0.14 -4.46
N GLY A 87 -6.13 0.86 -5.34
CA GLY A 87 -6.71 0.81 -6.68
C GLY A 87 -6.17 -0.35 -7.52
N PHE A 88 -4.85 -0.55 -7.53
CA PHE A 88 -4.24 -1.70 -8.22
C PHE A 88 -4.61 -3.04 -7.58
N LEU A 89 -4.70 -3.11 -6.25
CA LEU A 89 -5.10 -4.33 -5.55
C LEU A 89 -6.54 -4.74 -5.93
N ALA A 90 -7.47 -3.79 -5.92
CA ALA A 90 -8.85 -4.03 -6.34
C ALA A 90 -8.94 -4.42 -7.82
N TYR A 91 -8.20 -3.73 -8.69
CA TYR A 91 -8.14 -4.06 -10.13
C TYR A 91 -7.57 -5.45 -10.40
N ALA A 92 -6.56 -5.88 -9.63
CA ALA A 92 -6.02 -7.24 -9.70
C ALA A 92 -7.09 -8.28 -9.33
N GLY A 93 -7.84 -8.04 -8.26
CA GLY A 93 -8.96 -8.90 -7.84
C GLY A 93 -10.05 -9.01 -8.91
N TYR A 94 -10.43 -7.89 -9.53
CA TYR A 94 -11.40 -7.89 -10.64
C TYR A 94 -10.95 -8.75 -11.82
N GLN A 95 -9.68 -8.65 -12.23
CA GLN A 95 -9.13 -9.48 -13.30
C GLN A 95 -9.16 -10.97 -12.96
N MET A 96 -8.93 -11.35 -11.70
CA MET A 96 -9.02 -12.75 -11.30
C MET A 96 -10.44 -13.31 -11.47
N THR A 97 -11.46 -12.52 -11.11
CA THR A 97 -12.87 -12.91 -11.28
C THR A 97 -13.28 -12.98 -12.74
N ASP A 98 -12.89 -12.00 -13.56
CA ASP A 98 -13.25 -11.95 -14.98
C ASP A 98 -12.71 -13.14 -15.78
N GLU A 99 -11.43 -13.50 -15.60
CA GLU A 99 -10.84 -14.63 -16.31
C GLU A 99 -11.42 -15.98 -15.83
N THR A 100 -11.63 -16.13 -14.52
CA THR A 100 -12.25 -17.35 -13.96
C THR A 100 -13.66 -17.58 -14.53
N ASN A 101 -14.43 -16.51 -14.76
CA ASN A 101 -15.76 -16.59 -15.36
C ASN A 101 -15.72 -17.01 -16.84
N LYS A 102 -14.75 -16.52 -17.62
CA LYS A 102 -14.58 -16.93 -19.02
C LYS A 102 -14.22 -18.40 -19.15
N ASP A 103 -13.36 -18.90 -18.28
CA ASP A 103 -12.97 -20.32 -18.29
C ASP A 103 -14.16 -21.24 -18.00
N GLY A 104 -15.07 -20.83 -17.11
CA GLY A 104 -16.30 -21.58 -16.81
C GLY A 104 -17.37 -21.57 -17.91
N VAL A 105 -17.36 -20.58 -18.82
CA VAL A 105 -18.29 -20.50 -19.95
C VAL A 105 -17.80 -21.29 -21.17
N ASN A 106 -16.48 -21.46 -21.32
CA ASN A 106 -15.86 -22.12 -22.48
C ASN A 106 -15.65 -23.63 -22.30
N GLN A 107 -16.13 -24.22 -21.19
CA GLN A 107 -16.18 -25.66 -20.93
C GLN A 107 -17.58 -26.20 -21.17
#